data_AF-A0A528TS09-F1
#
_entry.id   AF-A0A528TS09-F1
#
_cell.length_a   1.000
_cell.length_b   1.000
_cell.length_c   1.000
_cell.angle_alpha   90.00
_cell.angle_beta   90.00
_cell.angle_gamma   90.00
#
_symmetry.space_group_name_H-M   'P 1'
#
loop_
_entity.id
_entity.type
_entity.pdbx_description
1 polymer ?
#
loop_
_entity_poly.entity_id
_entity_poly.type
_entity_poly.pdbx_seq_one_letter_code
_entity_poly.pdbx_strand_id
1 'polypeptide(L)'
;MAGILELLTRDAFGLLSSAFGLQPWGIYFGGVPVIIADNIVEVQYRQQWSISDFPVEQGAFQSYDKVQIPYDARLRFTAGGSAANRAAMLASIAAVAGDTNLYDVVTPEAVYLSCNITHYDYSRRSNEGMGLLSVDIWLIEVRQAASAAMSNTQDPSGASQVNG
;
A
#
# COMPACT_ATOMS: atom_id res chain seq x y z
N MET A 1 18.15 -16.72 -7.04
CA MET A 1 17.17 -17.59 -7.74
C MET A 1 15.79 -17.41 -7.10
N ALA A 2 15.27 -16.17 -7.08
CA ALA A 2 14.08 -15.79 -6.30
C ALA A 2 12.98 -15.09 -7.14
N GLY A 3 13.06 -15.16 -8.47
CA GLY A 3 12.19 -14.37 -9.36
C GLY A 3 11.14 -15.17 -10.15
N ILE A 4 11.06 -16.49 -9.99
CA ILE A 4 10.18 -17.36 -10.79
C ILE A 4 8.93 -17.82 -10.04
N LEU A 5 8.96 -17.84 -8.70
CA LEU A 5 7.78 -18.17 -7.88
C LEU A 5 6.86 -16.96 -7.64
N GLU A 6 7.39 -15.73 -7.59
CA GLU A 6 6.58 -14.50 -7.41
C GLU A 6 5.79 -14.11 -8.67
N LEU A 7 6.31 -14.44 -9.87
CA LEU A 7 5.64 -14.12 -11.13
C LEU A 7 4.44 -15.04 -11.39
N LEU A 8 4.56 -16.30 -10.97
CA LEU A 8 3.58 -17.36 -11.24
C LEU A 8 2.29 -17.20 -10.42
N THR A 9 2.37 -16.65 -9.21
CA THR A 9 1.19 -16.40 -8.35
C THR A 9 0.41 -15.16 -8.78
N ARG A 10 1.11 -14.13 -9.29
CA ARG A 10 0.50 -12.91 -9.82
C ARG A 10 -0.29 -13.17 -11.12
N ASP A 11 0.24 -14.03 -11.99
CA ASP A 11 -0.44 -14.44 -13.23
C ASP A 11 -1.62 -15.40 -12.95
N ALA A 12 -1.48 -16.33 -12.00
CA ALA A 12 -2.58 -17.22 -11.61
C ALA A 12 -3.78 -16.46 -11.01
N PHE A 13 -3.53 -15.40 -10.24
CA PHE A 13 -4.58 -14.53 -9.68
C PHE A 13 -5.27 -13.68 -10.74
N GLY A 14 -4.51 -13.12 -11.70
CA GLY A 14 -5.09 -12.42 -12.87
C GLY A 14 -5.91 -13.34 -13.77
N LEU A 15 -5.53 -14.61 -13.90
CA LEU A 15 -6.22 -15.59 -14.74
C LEU A 15 -7.47 -16.19 -14.04
N LEU A 16 -7.44 -16.35 -12.72
CA LEU A 16 -8.61 -16.80 -11.95
C LEU A 16 -9.70 -15.72 -11.82
N SER A 17 -9.29 -14.46 -11.57
CA SER A 17 -10.23 -13.32 -11.48
C SER A 17 -10.91 -12.99 -12.82
N SER A 18 -10.20 -13.16 -13.93
CA SER A 18 -10.76 -12.98 -15.28
C SER A 18 -11.64 -14.13 -15.75
N ALA A 19 -11.39 -15.37 -15.30
CA ALA A 19 -12.20 -16.54 -15.65
C ALA A 19 -13.57 -16.61 -14.96
N PHE A 20 -13.73 -15.96 -13.79
CA PHE A 20 -14.98 -15.99 -13.01
C PHE A 20 -15.62 -14.61 -12.79
N GLY A 21 -15.10 -13.56 -13.41
CA GLY A 21 -15.67 -12.20 -13.35
C GLY A 21 -15.69 -11.56 -11.95
N LEU A 22 -15.02 -12.17 -10.97
CA LEU A 22 -14.89 -11.66 -9.61
C LEU A 22 -13.44 -11.23 -9.42
N GLN A 23 -13.18 -9.94 -9.60
CA GLN A 23 -11.96 -9.35 -9.05
C GLN A 23 -12.19 -9.23 -7.54
N PRO A 24 -11.42 -9.93 -6.69
CA PRO A 24 -11.63 -9.83 -5.26
C PRO A 24 -10.95 -8.54 -4.80
N TRP A 25 -11.77 -7.53 -4.53
CA TRP A 25 -11.32 -6.26 -3.96
C TRP A 25 -10.67 -6.56 -2.60
N GLY A 26 -9.64 -5.82 -2.21
CA GLY A 26 -9.10 -5.97 -0.86
C GLY A 26 -7.65 -5.55 -0.69
N ILE A 27 -7.11 -5.90 0.47
CA ILE A 27 -5.71 -5.69 0.84
C ILE A 27 -5.01 -7.04 0.79
N TYR A 28 -3.85 -7.07 0.13
CA TYR A 28 -3.12 -8.29 -0.19
C TYR A 28 -1.66 -8.22 0.29
N PHE A 29 -1.11 -9.38 0.62
CA PHE A 29 0.31 -9.58 0.86
C PHE A 29 0.77 -10.80 0.08
N GLY A 30 1.74 -10.64 -0.83
CA GLY A 30 2.23 -11.74 -1.67
C GLY A 30 1.14 -12.41 -2.53
N GLY A 31 0.10 -11.66 -2.91
CA GLY A 31 -1.04 -12.19 -3.68
C GLY A 31 -2.12 -12.90 -2.84
N VAL A 32 -2.00 -12.93 -1.51
CA VAL A 32 -2.99 -13.51 -0.60
C VAL A 32 -3.78 -12.40 0.10
N PRO A 33 -5.12 -12.46 0.16
CA PRO A 33 -5.91 -11.46 0.89
C PRO A 33 -5.65 -11.56 2.39
N VAL A 34 -5.40 -10.43 3.05
CA VAL A 34 -5.02 -10.41 4.47
C VAL A 34 -6.17 -10.04 5.42
N ILE A 35 -7.22 -9.39 4.91
CA ILE A 35 -8.40 -9.03 5.70
C ILE A 35 -9.51 -10.03 5.47
N ILE A 36 -10.03 -10.59 6.55
CA ILE A 36 -11.19 -11.50 6.54
C ILE A 36 -12.45 -10.64 6.74
N ALA A 37 -13.25 -10.45 5.70
CA ALA A 37 -14.50 -9.69 5.79
C ALA A 37 -15.58 -10.32 4.92
N ASP A 38 -16.85 -9.99 5.20
CA ASP A 38 -17.95 -10.46 4.35
C ASP A 38 -18.03 -9.62 3.07
N ASN A 39 -17.89 -8.29 3.19
CA ASN A 39 -17.99 -7.37 2.05
C ASN A 39 -17.05 -6.18 2.20
N ILE A 40 -16.70 -5.58 1.05
CA ILE A 40 -16.10 -4.25 0.95
C ILE A 40 -17.15 -3.34 0.34
N VAL A 41 -17.47 -2.25 1.04
CA VAL A 41 -18.57 -1.35 0.66
C VAL A 41 -18.07 0.00 0.17
N GLU A 42 -16.80 0.31 0.38
CA GLU A 42 -16.20 1.57 -0.03
C GLU A 42 -14.72 1.36 -0.33
N VAL A 43 -14.25 1.96 -1.42
CA VAL A 43 -12.83 2.15 -1.72
C VAL A 43 -12.64 3.59 -2.14
N GLN A 44 -11.72 4.29 -1.50
CA GLN A 44 -11.29 5.64 -1.87
C GLN A 44 -9.81 5.60 -2.21
N TYR A 45 -9.45 6.29 -3.28
CA TYR A 45 -8.06 6.53 -3.66
C TYR A 45 -7.86 8.02 -3.85
N ARG A 46 -6.76 8.56 -3.31
CA ARG A 46 -6.40 9.96 -3.45
C ARG A 46 -4.92 10.11 -3.76
N GLN A 47 -4.64 10.79 -4.87
CA GLN A 47 -3.30 11.12 -5.34
C GLN A 47 -3.18 12.62 -5.59
N GLN A 48 -2.06 13.19 -5.20
CA GLN A 48 -1.84 14.64 -5.23
C GLN A 48 -0.43 14.97 -5.75
N TRP A 49 -0.31 16.16 -6.33
CA TRP A 49 0.97 16.73 -6.72
C TRP A 49 1.08 18.14 -6.17
N SER A 50 2.24 18.49 -5.62
CA SER A 50 2.59 19.85 -5.28
C SER A 50 3.25 20.51 -6.48
N ILE A 51 2.81 21.71 -6.87
CA ILE A 51 3.40 22.51 -7.94
C ILE A 51 3.90 23.82 -7.35
N SER A 52 5.14 24.19 -7.65
CA SER A 52 5.69 25.49 -7.25
C SER A 52 5.07 26.62 -8.10
N ASP A 53 4.45 27.60 -7.45
CA ASP A 53 3.73 28.72 -8.08
C ASP A 53 4.32 30.11 -7.76
N PHE A 54 5.53 30.14 -7.17
CA PHE A 54 6.23 31.38 -6.82
C PHE A 54 7.26 31.80 -7.90
N PRO A 55 7.59 33.11 -8.01
CA PRO A 55 8.59 33.60 -8.96
C PRO A 55 9.99 33.10 -8.57
N VAL A 56 10.62 32.33 -9.45
CA VAL A 56 12.00 31.86 -9.30
C VAL A 56 12.90 32.63 -10.28
N GLU A 57 13.38 33.77 -9.79
CA GLU A 57 14.30 34.73 -10.44
C GLU A 57 13.82 35.41 -11.75
N GLN A 58 14.00 36.74 -11.82
CA GLN A 58 13.71 37.62 -12.97
C GLN A 58 12.24 37.81 -13.41
N GLY A 59 11.28 37.77 -12.48
CA GLY A 59 9.99 38.48 -12.66
C GLY A 59 9.01 37.87 -13.67
N ALA A 60 9.24 36.64 -14.15
CA ALA A 60 8.27 35.87 -14.92
C ALA A 60 7.77 34.67 -14.10
N PHE A 61 6.46 34.40 -14.15
CA PHE A 61 5.89 33.18 -13.59
C PHE A 61 6.40 31.96 -14.37
N GLN A 62 7.08 31.04 -13.69
CA GLN A 62 7.51 29.77 -14.28
C GLN A 62 7.31 28.63 -13.27
N SER A 63 6.29 27.81 -13.49
CA SER A 63 6.05 26.58 -12.72
C SER A 63 6.77 25.41 -13.39
N TYR A 64 7.98 25.07 -12.93
CA TYR A 64 8.74 23.92 -13.44
C TYR A 64 8.63 22.68 -12.57
N ASP A 65 8.54 22.85 -11.25
CA ASP A 65 8.59 21.73 -10.32
C ASP A 65 7.18 21.21 -9.98
N LYS A 66 6.91 19.97 -10.40
CA LYS A 66 5.74 19.19 -10.00
C LYS A 66 6.20 17.93 -9.25
N VAL A 67 5.94 17.89 -7.94
CA VAL A 67 6.35 16.77 -7.07
C VAL A 67 5.12 15.96 -6.69
N GLN A 68 5.18 14.64 -6.90
CA GLN A 68 4.13 13.73 -6.49
C GLN A 68 4.18 13.47 -4.98
N ILE A 69 3.05 13.62 -4.29
CA ILE A 69 2.88 13.27 -2.88
C ILE A 69 2.59 11.75 -2.78
N PRO A 70 2.97 11.03 -1.71
CA PRO A 70 2.49 9.67 -1.49
C PRO A 70 0.96 9.60 -1.53
N TYR A 71 0.42 8.62 -2.25
CA TYR A 71 -1.04 8.48 -2.32
C TYR A 71 -1.60 7.88 -1.02
N ASP A 72 -2.89 8.12 -0.77
CA ASP A 72 -3.66 7.46 0.27
C ASP A 72 -4.77 6.60 -0.33
N ALA A 73 -5.02 5.46 0.33
CA ALA A 73 -6.11 4.57 0.02
C ALA A 73 -6.91 4.27 1.28
N ARG A 74 -8.24 4.26 1.16
CA ARG A 74 -9.15 3.90 2.24
C ARG A 74 -10.10 2.82 1.77
N LEU A 75 -10.29 1.78 2.58
CA LEU A 75 -11.30 0.77 2.32
C LEU A 75 -12.24 0.64 3.52
N ARG A 76 -13.53 0.47 3.27
CA ARG A 76 -14.51 0.09 4.30
C ARG A 76 -14.91 -1.37 4.13
N PHE A 77 -14.55 -2.17 5.13
CA PHE A 77 -14.94 -3.56 5.26
C PHE A 77 -16.17 -3.68 6.15
N THR A 78 -16.99 -4.69 5.90
CA THR A 78 -18.13 -5.03 6.75
C THR A 78 -18.15 -6.51 7.07
N ALA A 79 -18.49 -6.84 8.32
CA ALA A 79 -18.81 -8.19 8.75
C ALA A 79 -20.13 -8.18 9.53
N GLY A 80 -21.08 -8.98 9.05
CA GLY A 80 -22.37 -9.25 9.66
C GLY A 80 -22.44 -10.64 10.25
N GLY A 81 -23.67 -11.07 10.57
CA GLY A 81 -23.92 -12.43 11.05
C GLY A 81 -23.36 -12.69 12.46
N SER A 82 -22.43 -13.63 12.58
CA SER A 82 -21.99 -14.19 13.87
C SER A 82 -20.97 -13.32 14.60
N ALA A 83 -20.89 -13.46 15.92
CA ALA A 83 -19.82 -12.83 16.70
C ALA A 83 -18.43 -13.34 16.29
N ALA A 84 -18.33 -14.57 15.79
CA ALA A 84 -17.09 -15.15 15.31
C ALA A 84 -16.59 -14.46 14.02
N ASN A 85 -17.48 -14.16 13.06
CA ASN A 85 -17.12 -13.45 11.83
C ASN A 85 -16.54 -12.07 12.14
N ARG A 86 -17.22 -11.31 13.01
CA ARG A 86 -16.75 -9.99 13.45
C ARG A 86 -15.42 -10.07 14.19
N ALA A 87 -15.22 -11.09 15.03
CA ALA A 87 -13.96 -11.30 15.74
C ALA A 87 -12.82 -11.67 14.78
N ALA A 88 -13.09 -12.54 13.80
CA ALA A 88 -12.11 -12.92 12.77
C ALA A 88 -11.67 -11.70 11.95
N MET A 89 -12.62 -10.84 11.57
CA MET A 89 -12.31 -9.60 10.86
C MET A 89 -11.39 -8.69 11.67
N LEU A 90 -11.77 -8.37 12.91
CA LEU A 90 -10.95 -7.52 13.79
C LEU A 90 -9.57 -8.13 14.08
N ALA A 91 -9.49 -9.45 14.26
CA ALA A 91 -8.22 -10.14 14.49
C ALA A 91 -7.31 -10.09 13.25
N SER A 92 -7.87 -10.28 12.05
CA SER A 92 -7.10 -10.18 10.81
C SER A 92 -6.53 -8.78 10.59
N ILE A 93 -7.30 -7.73 10.90
CA ILE A 93 -6.86 -6.33 10.81
C ILE A 93 -5.78 -6.04 11.84
N ALA A 94 -5.97 -6.47 13.10
CA ALA A 94 -5.00 -6.25 14.16
C ALA A 94 -3.65 -6.96 13.88
N ALA A 95 -3.67 -8.09 13.18
CA ALA A 95 -2.45 -8.82 12.80
C ALA A 95 -1.58 -8.06 11.80
N VAL A 96 -2.18 -7.24 10.93
CA VAL A 96 -1.48 -6.50 9.86
C VAL A 96 -1.26 -5.03 10.17
N ALA A 97 -2.10 -4.42 11.00
CA ALA A 97 -2.06 -2.98 11.26
C ALA A 97 -0.82 -2.52 12.04
N GLY A 98 -0.19 -3.41 12.80
CA GLY A 98 0.97 -3.10 13.65
C GLY A 98 2.32 -3.50 13.07
N ASP A 99 2.35 -4.11 11.89
CA ASP A 99 3.59 -4.56 11.27
C ASP A 99 4.16 -3.53 10.27
N THR A 100 5.35 -3.81 9.76
CA THR A 100 6.05 -2.96 8.78
C THR A 100 6.02 -3.56 7.38
N ASN A 101 5.15 -4.54 7.13
CA ASN A 101 5.03 -5.15 5.81
C ASN A 101 4.38 -4.15 4.84
N LEU A 102 4.71 -4.33 3.56
CA LEU A 102 4.12 -3.55 2.49
C LEU A 102 3.05 -4.39 1.80
N TYR A 103 1.84 -3.86 1.79
CA TYR A 103 0.64 -4.45 1.25
C TYR A 103 0.26 -3.81 -0.08
N ASP A 104 -0.57 -4.53 -0.84
CA ASP A 104 -1.14 -4.03 -2.07
C ASP A 104 -2.66 -3.88 -1.94
N VAL A 105 -3.19 -2.73 -2.32
CA VAL A 105 -4.64 -2.55 -2.45
C VAL A 105 -5.05 -2.92 -3.87
N VAL A 106 -5.89 -3.94 -4.00
CA VAL A 106 -6.34 -4.47 -5.29
C VAL A 106 -7.78 -4.05 -5.54
N THR A 107 -8.01 -3.37 -6.67
CA THR A 107 -9.34 -3.03 -7.20
C THR A 107 -9.44 -3.42 -8.68
N PRO A 108 -10.64 -3.39 -9.29
CA PRO A 108 -10.83 -3.59 -10.72
C PRO A 108 -10.03 -2.63 -11.60
N GLU A 109 -9.93 -1.38 -11.16
CA GLU A 109 -9.36 -0.27 -11.90
C GLU A 109 -7.82 -0.28 -11.81
N ALA A 110 -7.27 -0.65 -10.66
CA ALA A 110 -5.84 -0.62 -10.43
C ALA A 110 -5.39 -1.52 -9.27
N VAL A 111 -4.09 -1.81 -9.25
CA VAL A 111 -3.38 -2.33 -8.09
C VAL A 111 -2.49 -1.22 -7.54
N TYR A 112 -2.74 -0.81 -6.30
CA TYR A 112 -1.98 0.22 -5.59
C TYR A 112 -0.93 -0.47 -4.70
N LEU A 113 0.33 -0.38 -5.12
CA LEU A 113 1.44 -1.15 -4.54
C LEU A 113 2.12 -0.44 -3.38
N SER A 114 2.76 -1.23 -2.51
CA SER A 114 3.68 -0.72 -1.48
C SER A 114 3.02 0.19 -0.44
N CYS A 115 1.86 -0.21 0.06
CA CYS A 115 1.11 0.49 1.09
C CYS A 115 1.43 -0.05 2.49
N ASN A 116 1.38 0.80 3.51
CA ASN A 116 1.32 0.36 4.90
C ASN A 116 0.10 0.97 5.60
N ILE A 117 -0.46 0.24 6.56
CA ILE A 117 -1.66 0.65 7.29
C ILE A 117 -1.28 1.73 8.30
N THR A 118 -1.96 2.87 8.23
CA THR A 118 -1.70 4.01 9.13
C THR A 118 -2.74 4.15 10.23
N HIS A 119 -3.96 3.71 9.95
CA HIS A 119 -5.10 3.87 10.85
C HIS A 119 -6.19 2.86 10.50
N TYR A 120 -6.91 2.40 11.53
CA TYR A 120 -8.21 1.77 11.35
C TYR A 120 -9.14 2.17 12.49
N ASP A 121 -10.43 2.31 12.16
CA ASP A 121 -11.47 2.49 13.17
C ASP A 121 -12.71 1.70 12.79
N TYR A 122 -13.56 1.43 13.77
CA TYR A 122 -14.76 0.66 13.55
C TYR A 122 -15.98 1.34 14.15
N SER A 123 -17.12 1.12 13.53
CA SER A 123 -18.40 1.59 14.03
C SER A 123 -19.48 0.53 13.91
N ARG A 124 -20.46 0.63 14.80
CA ARG A 124 -21.73 -0.09 14.73
C ARG A 124 -22.82 0.94 14.92
N ARG A 125 -23.78 1.01 13.99
CA ARG A 125 -24.79 2.07 13.98
C ARG A 125 -26.19 1.46 13.95
N SER A 126 -27.11 2.06 14.70
CA SER A 126 -28.47 1.51 14.84
C SER A 126 -29.26 1.55 13.54
N ASN A 127 -28.99 2.54 12.69
CA ASN A 127 -29.57 2.70 11.35
C ASN A 127 -29.04 1.68 10.31
N GLU A 128 -27.86 1.09 10.55
CA GLU A 128 -27.25 0.02 9.72
C GLU A 128 -27.48 -1.37 10.36
N GLY A 129 -28.11 -1.41 11.53
CA GLY A 129 -28.26 -2.59 12.37
C GLY A 129 -27.05 -2.82 13.27
N MET A 130 -27.29 -3.00 14.57
CA MET A 130 -26.22 -3.22 15.57
C MET A 130 -25.42 -4.52 15.36
N GLY A 131 -25.95 -5.44 14.54
CA GLY A 131 -25.27 -6.68 14.17
C GLY A 131 -24.21 -6.53 13.08
N LEU A 132 -24.22 -5.41 12.35
CA LEU A 132 -23.22 -5.09 11.33
C LEU A 132 -22.05 -4.36 11.98
N LEU A 133 -20.83 -4.83 11.71
CA LEU A 133 -19.60 -4.14 12.06
C LEU A 133 -18.98 -3.58 10.78
N SER A 134 -18.81 -2.26 10.74
CA SER A 134 -18.13 -1.55 9.66
C SER A 134 -16.75 -1.13 10.17
N VAL A 135 -15.68 -1.45 9.43
CA VAL A 135 -14.30 -1.05 9.75
C VAL A 135 -13.73 -0.30 8.57
N ASP A 136 -13.24 0.90 8.81
CA ASP A 136 -12.50 1.69 7.84
C ASP A 136 -11.00 1.49 8.08
N ILE A 137 -10.24 1.27 7.01
CA ILE A 137 -8.78 1.08 7.05
C ILE A 137 -8.15 2.09 6.10
N TRP A 138 -7.13 2.80 6.58
CA TRP A 138 -6.37 3.77 5.82
C TRP A 138 -4.96 3.26 5.60
N LEU A 139 -4.51 3.40 4.37
CA LEU A 139 -3.18 3.03 3.94
C LEU A 139 -2.53 4.21 3.23
N ILE A 140 -1.21 4.32 3.40
CA ILE A 140 -0.39 5.28 2.67
C ILE A 140 0.69 4.56 1.87
N GLU A 141 1.00 5.07 0.69
CA GLU A 141 2.15 4.64 -0.09
C GLU A 141 3.45 4.85 0.71
N VAL A 142 4.24 3.80 0.85
CA VAL A 142 5.60 3.86 1.39
C VAL A 142 6.58 3.83 0.23
N ARG A 143 7.32 4.94 0.06
CA ARG A 143 8.38 5.03 -0.95
C ARG A 143 9.71 4.64 -0.34
N GLN A 144 10.33 3.60 -0.90
CA GLN A 144 11.69 3.22 -0.55
C GLN A 144 12.68 4.07 -1.36
N ALA A 145 13.53 4.83 -0.68
CA ALA A 145 14.68 5.44 -1.34
C ALA A 145 15.65 4.33 -1.71
N ALA A 146 16.12 4.31 -2.96
CA ALA A 146 17.21 3.41 -3.35
C ALA A 146 18.43 3.74 -2.47
N SER A 147 18.76 2.86 -1.53
CA SER A 147 20.00 2.97 -0.76
C SER A 147 21.16 2.84 -1.74
N ALA A 148 21.84 3.96 -2.01
CA ALA A 148 23.08 3.94 -2.76
C ALA A 148 24.04 2.98 -2.05
N ALA A 149 24.51 1.96 -2.75
CA ALA A 149 25.52 1.06 -2.22
C ALA A 149 26.76 1.90 -1.87
N MET A 150 27.02 2.11 -0.58
CA MET A 150 28.28 2.66 -0.14
C MET A 150 29.36 1.61 -0.45
N SER A 151 30.02 1.77 -1.61
CA SER A 151 31.30 1.12 -1.86
C SER A 151 32.25 1.62 -0.78
N ASN A 152 32.74 0.71 0.08
CA ASN A 152 33.80 1.01 1.03
C ASN A 152 34.94 1.69 0.27
N THR A 153 35.15 2.98 0.51
CA THR A 153 36.29 3.71 -0.06
C THR A 153 37.52 3.16 0.65
N GLN A 154 38.37 2.43 -0.06
CA GLN A 154 39.67 2.00 0.47
C GLN A 154 40.52 3.24 0.78
N ASP A 155 41.07 3.30 1.99
CA ASP A 155 42.04 4.32 2.38
C ASP A 155 43.24 4.31 1.42
N PRO A 156 43.71 5.48 0.92
CA PRO A 156 44.85 5.57 0.01
C PRO A 156 46.20 5.50 0.75
N SER A 157 46.33 4.63 1.76
CA SER A 157 47.61 4.42 2.46
C SER A 157 48.26 3.11 2.02
N GLY A 158 48.79 3.11 0.79
CA GLY A 158 49.52 1.96 0.26
C GLY A 158 50.37 2.24 -0.98
N ALA A 159 50.58 3.50 -1.37
CA ALA A 159 51.54 3.81 -2.41
C ALA A 159 52.96 3.71 -1.83
N SER A 160 53.66 2.61 -2.09
CA SER A 160 55.10 2.54 -1.88
C SER A 160 55.78 3.55 -2.80
N GLN A 161 56.50 4.50 -2.20
CA GLN A 161 57.34 5.45 -2.92
C GLN A 161 58.48 4.68 -3.61
N VAL A 162 58.47 4.62 -4.93
CA VAL A 162 59.60 4.11 -5.71
C VAL A 162 60.56 5.29 -5.91
N ASN A 163 61.68 5.27 -5.17
CA ASN A 163 62.77 6.23 -5.35
C ASN A 163 63.62 5.80 -6.56
N GLY A 164 64.03 6.76 -7.39
CA GLY A 164 64.79 6.57 -8.62
C GLY A 164 66.24 6.15 -8.41
#